data_AF-A0A7C3C1T5-F1
#
_entry.id   AF-A0A7C3C1T5-F1
#
_cell.length_a   1.000
_cell.length_b   1.000
_cell.length_c   1.000
_cell.angle_alpha   90.00
_cell.angle_beta   90.00
_cell.angle_gamma   90.00
#
_symmetry.space_group_name_H-M   'P 1'
#
loop_
_entity.id
_entity.type
_entity.pdbx_description
1 polymer ?
#
loop_
_entity_poly.entity_id
_entity_poly.type
_entity_poly.pdbx_seq_one_letter_code
_entity_poly.pdbx_strand_id
1 'polypeptide(L)'
;MKPQSAIKPNSAQFENKALIKPTGFREYDARWWFGVPGHDKDPEINLYGIQTLGASLGTLIHELGIEPKIVVGHDFRAYSLSIKQALEVGLMSAGIHVMDIGMALSPTAYFAQFELDVPCV
;
A
#
# COMPACT_ATOMS: atom_id res chain seq x y z
N MET A 1 -1.47 8.01 13.59
CA MET A 1 -0.12 8.62 13.74
C MET A 1 0.13 9.49 12.52
N LYS A 2 0.68 10.71 12.66
CA LYS A 2 0.95 11.58 11.49
C LYS A 2 2.21 11.07 10.75
N PRO A 3 2.15 10.78 9.43
CA PRO A 3 3.33 10.37 8.68
C PRO A 3 4.33 11.52 8.53
N GLN A 4 5.61 11.17 8.38
CA GLN A 4 6.69 12.12 8.16
C GLN A 4 7.08 12.15 6.69
N SER A 5 7.48 13.32 6.18
CA SER A 5 7.88 13.50 4.77
C SER A 5 9.37 13.28 4.51
N ALA A 6 10.18 13.18 5.56
CA ALA A 6 11.62 12.93 5.46
C ALA A 6 12.09 12.13 6.67
N ILE A 7 12.66 10.96 6.42
CA ILE A 7 13.31 10.11 7.42
C ILE A 7 14.58 9.55 6.80
N LYS A 8 15.70 9.64 7.51
CA LYS A 8 16.98 9.07 7.05
C LYS A 8 16.87 7.54 6.98
N PRO A 9 17.21 6.88 5.85
CA PRO A 9 17.24 5.42 5.74
C PRO A 9 18.22 4.79 6.75
N ASN A 10 18.04 3.50 7.05
CA ASN A 10 18.88 2.75 7.99
C ASN A 10 19.01 3.44 9.36
N SER A 11 17.89 3.95 9.89
CA SER A 11 17.82 4.60 11.18
C SER A 11 16.68 4.03 12.01
N ALA A 12 16.76 4.15 13.34
CA ALA A 12 15.69 3.68 14.23
C ALA A 12 14.32 4.32 13.90
N GLN A 13 14.31 5.57 13.41
CA GLN A 13 13.06 6.22 13.00
C GLN A 13 12.48 5.58 11.73
N PHE A 14 13.32 5.22 10.76
CA PHE A 14 12.89 4.56 9.52
C PHE A 14 12.23 3.20 9.80
N GLU A 15 12.72 2.49 10.82
CA GLU A 15 12.20 1.19 11.24
C GLU A 15 11.00 1.27 12.19
N ASN A 16 10.56 2.46 12.62
CA ASN A 16 9.50 2.60 13.63
C ASN A 16 8.46 3.69 13.33
N LYS A 17 8.61 4.45 12.23
CA LYS A 17 7.74 5.57 11.86
C LYS A 17 7.38 5.49 10.38
N ALA A 18 6.18 5.97 10.05
CA ALA A 18 5.74 6.06 8.67
C ALA A 18 6.45 7.20 7.93
N LEU A 19 7.19 6.87 6.87
CA LEU A 19 7.71 7.81 5.87
C LEU A 19 6.75 7.82 4.68
N ILE A 20 6.21 8.98 4.32
CA ILE A 20 5.41 9.18 3.10
C ILE A 20 5.72 10.58 2.56
N LYS A 21 6.38 10.68 1.40
CA LYS A 21 6.51 11.97 0.70
C LYS A 21 5.17 12.40 0.09
N PRO A 22 4.80 13.69 0.15
CA PRO A 22 3.51 14.18 -0.35
C PRO A 22 3.40 14.18 -1.89
N THR A 23 4.44 13.77 -2.61
CA THR A 23 4.54 13.82 -4.07
C THR A 23 4.22 12.48 -4.75
N GLY A 24 3.75 11.48 -4.00
CA GLY A 24 3.52 10.16 -4.56
C GLY A 24 2.19 9.99 -5.29
N PHE A 25 1.15 10.73 -4.93
CA PHE A 25 -0.11 10.69 -5.67
C PHE A 25 0.06 11.38 -7.03
N ARG A 26 -0.35 10.67 -8.08
CA ARG A 26 -0.34 11.12 -9.48
C ARG A 26 -1.77 11.11 -10.00
N GLU A 27 -1.94 11.34 -11.30
CA GLU A 27 -3.26 11.51 -11.91
C GLU A 27 -4.20 10.31 -11.71
N TYR A 28 -3.71 9.08 -11.90
CA TYR A 28 -4.52 7.86 -11.79
C TYR A 28 -3.94 6.80 -10.84
N ASP A 29 -2.74 7.00 -10.31
CA ASP A 29 -2.09 6.05 -9.40
C ASP A 29 -1.27 6.75 -8.32
N ALA A 30 -0.77 5.96 -7.37
CA ALA A 30 0.17 6.43 -6.36
C ALA A 30 1.52 5.74 -6.58
N ARG A 31 2.59 6.53 -6.70
CA ARG A 31 3.92 6.05 -7.07
C ARG A 31 5.01 6.79 -6.33
N TRP A 32 5.56 6.09 -5.35
CA TRP A 32 6.78 6.45 -4.63
C TRP A 32 7.94 5.56 -5.05
N TRP A 33 9.16 6.08 -4.96
CA TRP A 33 10.37 5.27 -4.95
C TRP A 33 10.52 4.57 -3.59
N PHE A 34 10.40 3.25 -3.57
CA PHE A 34 10.53 2.45 -2.33
C PHE A 34 11.98 2.36 -1.82
N GLY A 35 12.97 2.56 -2.69
CA GLY A 35 14.39 2.43 -2.37
C GLY A 35 14.94 1.04 -2.68
N VAL A 36 16.22 1.01 -3.02
CA VAL A 36 17.05 -0.19 -3.15
C VAL A 36 18.37 0.09 -2.42
N PRO A 37 18.92 -0.87 -1.64
CA PRO A 37 20.20 -0.68 -0.98
C PRO A 37 21.31 -0.25 -1.96
N GLY A 38 22.10 0.75 -1.57
CA GLY A 38 23.22 1.25 -2.37
C GLY A 38 22.86 2.20 -3.51
N HIS A 39 21.58 2.54 -3.69
CA HIS A 39 21.15 3.55 -4.66
C HIS A 39 21.26 4.97 -4.06
N ASP A 40 21.75 5.95 -4.83
CA ASP A 40 21.97 7.33 -4.36
C ASP A 40 20.69 8.08 -3.98
N LYS A 41 19.55 7.64 -4.53
CA LYS A 41 18.23 8.19 -4.23
C LYS A 41 17.63 7.56 -2.97
N ASP A 42 17.43 8.39 -1.95
CA ASP A 42 16.67 8.04 -0.74
C ASP A 42 15.23 7.60 -1.06
N PRO A 43 14.69 6.61 -0.31
CA PRO A 43 13.31 6.18 -0.40
C PRO A 43 12.33 7.34 -0.13
N GLU A 44 11.19 7.29 -0.80
CA GLU A 44 10.09 8.25 -0.69
C GLU A 44 8.92 7.70 0.14
N ILE A 45 8.92 6.39 0.39
CA ILE A 45 7.98 5.68 1.26
C ILE A 45 8.69 4.47 1.89
N ASN A 46 8.27 4.05 3.09
CA ASN A 46 8.70 2.81 3.73
C ASN A 46 7.52 1.89 4.05
N LEU A 47 7.77 0.70 4.62
CA LEU A 47 6.70 -0.27 4.93
C LEU A 47 5.64 0.28 5.90
N TYR A 48 6.04 1.04 6.93
CA TYR A 48 5.08 1.71 7.81
C TYR A 48 4.27 2.82 7.11
N GLY A 49 4.86 3.46 6.10
CA GLY A 49 4.18 4.37 5.20
C GLY A 49 3.10 3.65 4.38
N ILE A 50 3.42 2.47 3.83
CA ILE A 50 2.45 1.63 3.12
C ILE A 50 1.34 1.12 4.04
N GLN A 51 1.65 0.69 5.27
CA GLN A 51 0.63 0.33 6.27
C GLN A 51 -0.30 1.51 6.57
N THR A 52 0.27 2.71 6.76
CA THR A 52 -0.51 3.92 6.99
C THR A 52 -1.41 4.25 5.79
N LEU A 53 -0.89 4.10 4.57
CA LEU A 53 -1.66 4.26 3.34
C LEU A 53 -2.83 3.27 3.28
N GLY A 54 -2.60 2.00 3.59
CA GLY A 54 -3.64 0.97 3.64
C GLY A 54 -4.73 1.29 4.66
N ALA A 55 -4.35 1.72 5.87
CA ALA A 55 -5.31 2.12 6.90
C ALA A 55 -6.13 3.35 6.49
N SER A 56 -5.49 4.33 5.84
CA SER A 56 -6.17 5.51 5.28
C SER A 56 -7.13 5.14 4.15
N LEU A 57 -6.75 4.25 3.24
CA LEU A 57 -7.63 3.75 2.19
C LEU A 57 -8.83 3.00 2.79
N GLY A 58 -8.61 2.13 3.77
CA GLY A 58 -9.69 1.45 4.47
C GLY A 58 -10.65 2.39 5.17
N THR A 59 -10.13 3.45 5.81
CA THR A 59 -10.97 4.51 6.40
C THR A 59 -11.84 5.19 5.33
N LEU A 60 -11.24 5.54 4.19
CA LEU A 60 -11.97 6.16 3.07
C LEU A 60 -13.07 5.24 2.52
N ILE A 61 -12.83 3.94 2.39
CA ILE A 61 -13.84 2.96 1.94
C ILE A 61 -15.08 3.01 2.85
N HIS A 62 -14.88 3.04 4.18
CA HIS A 62 -15.97 3.17 5.14
C HIS A 62 -16.68 4.53 5.02
N GLU A 63 -15.95 5.63 4.89
CA GLU A 63 -16.52 6.97 4.73
C GLU A 63 -17.38 7.12 3.46
N LEU A 64 -17.02 6.39 2.40
CA LEU A 64 -17.79 6.32 1.16
C LEU A 64 -19.01 5.39 1.24
N GLY A 65 -19.20 4.67 2.36
CA GLY A 65 -20.31 3.72 2.52
C GLY A 65 -20.21 2.48 1.62
N ILE A 66 -19.01 2.15 1.14
CA ILE A 66 -18.76 0.98 0.31
C ILE A 66 -18.56 -0.24 1.22
N GLU A 67 -18.99 -1.43 0.78
CA GLU A 67 -18.76 -2.66 1.54
C GLU A 67 -17.25 -2.85 1.79
N PRO A 68 -16.80 -3.12 3.04
CA PRO A 68 -15.39 -3.12 3.40
C PRO A 68 -14.68 -4.40 2.97
N LYS A 69 -14.64 -4.66 1.67
CA LYS A 69 -13.92 -5.77 1.02
C LYS A 69 -13.05 -5.22 -0.10
N ILE A 70 -11.83 -5.74 -0.24
CA ILE A 70 -10.91 -5.33 -1.30
C ILE A 70 -10.09 -6.51 -1.83
N VAL A 71 -9.97 -6.60 -3.15
CA VAL A 71 -9.03 -7.51 -3.80
C VAL A 71 -7.65 -6.87 -3.79
N VAL A 72 -6.61 -7.63 -3.43
CA VAL A 72 -5.22 -7.16 -3.45
C VAL A 72 -4.36 -8.16 -4.21
N GLY A 73 -3.52 -7.65 -5.10
CA GLY A 73 -2.52 -8.44 -5.83
C GLY A 73 -1.23 -7.67 -6.01
N HIS A 74 -0.20 -8.32 -6.53
CA HIS A 74 1.08 -7.66 -6.82
C HIS A 74 1.77 -8.21 -8.07
N ASP A 75 2.71 -7.45 -8.62
CA ASP A 75 3.51 -7.86 -9.78
C ASP A 75 4.86 -8.51 -9.38
N PHE A 76 5.67 -8.90 -10.37
CA PHE A 76 6.92 -9.63 -10.18
C PHE A 76 8.15 -8.72 -9.93
N ARG A 77 8.07 -7.78 -8.97
CA ARG A 77 9.27 -7.05 -8.52
C ARG A 77 9.73 -7.56 -7.16
N ALA A 78 11.03 -7.47 -6.92
CA ALA A 78 11.66 -7.98 -5.69
C ALA A 78 11.03 -7.43 -4.40
N TYR A 79 10.55 -6.19 -4.42
CA TYR A 79 9.91 -5.54 -3.28
C TYR A 79 8.39 -5.75 -3.20
N SER A 80 7.74 -6.26 -4.26
CA SER A 80 6.28 -6.24 -4.39
C SER A 80 5.57 -7.04 -3.31
N LEU A 81 6.09 -8.21 -2.92
CA LEU A 81 5.51 -9.02 -1.85
C LEU A 81 5.50 -8.26 -0.51
N SER A 82 6.61 -7.62 -0.16
CA SER A 82 6.73 -6.87 1.11
C SER A 82 5.80 -5.65 1.15
N ILE A 83 5.67 -4.93 0.02
CA ILE A 83 4.75 -3.80 -0.10
C ILE A 83 3.31 -4.28 0.03
N LYS A 84 2.95 -5.36 -0.68
CA LYS A 84 1.61 -5.93 -0.59
C LYS A 84 1.26 -6.31 0.85
N GLN A 85 2.10 -7.11 1.52
CA GLN A 85 1.87 -7.51 2.91
C GLN A 85 1.73 -6.31 3.86
N ALA A 86 2.54 -5.26 3.67
CA ALA A 86 2.40 -4.03 4.45
C ALA A 86 1.06 -3.32 4.17
N LEU A 87 0.61 -3.29 2.92
CA LEU A 87 -0.67 -2.69 2.54
C LEU A 87 -1.84 -3.46 3.18
N GLU A 88 -1.81 -4.79 3.10
CA GLU A 88 -2.81 -5.69 3.69
C GLU A 88 -2.93 -5.50 5.20
N VAL A 89 -1.80 -5.40 5.93
CA VAL A 89 -1.80 -5.09 7.37
C VAL A 89 -2.50 -3.76 7.65
N GLY A 90 -2.23 -2.73 6.84
CA GLY A 90 -2.91 -1.45 6.94
C GLY A 90 -4.42 -1.56 6.73
N LEU A 91 -4.85 -2.20 5.64
CA LEU A 91 -6.25 -2.42 5.30
C LEU A 91 -6.99 -3.20 6.39
N MET A 92 -6.42 -4.32 6.84
CA MET A 92 -6.99 -5.14 7.92
C MET A 92 -7.10 -4.37 9.24
N SER A 93 -6.14 -3.48 9.54
CA SER A 93 -6.22 -2.63 10.74
C SER A 93 -7.39 -1.65 10.72
N ALA A 94 -7.89 -1.29 9.54
CA ALA A 94 -9.10 -0.49 9.34
C ALA A 94 -10.39 -1.35 9.23
N GLY A 95 -10.31 -2.66 9.50
CA GLY A 95 -11.45 -3.57 9.44
C GLY A 95 -11.87 -3.97 8.03
N ILE A 96 -10.99 -3.82 7.02
CA ILE A 96 -11.26 -4.26 5.65
C ILE A 96 -11.00 -5.77 5.52
N HIS A 97 -11.92 -6.49 4.89
CA HIS A 97 -11.73 -7.87 4.47
C HIS A 97 -10.91 -7.93 3.19
N VAL A 98 -9.68 -8.42 3.30
CA VAL A 98 -8.72 -8.46 2.19
C VAL A 98 -8.78 -9.81 1.49
N MET A 99 -8.99 -9.79 0.18
CA MET A 99 -8.90 -10.96 -0.71
C MET A 99 -7.58 -10.90 -1.49
N ASP A 100 -6.55 -11.53 -0.93
CA ASP A 100 -5.23 -11.62 -1.57
C ASP A 100 -5.24 -12.67 -2.70
N ILE A 101 -5.03 -12.21 -3.94
CA ILE A 101 -4.93 -13.07 -5.14
C ILE A 101 -3.48 -13.42 -5.51
N GLY A 102 -2.51 -13.00 -4.69
CA GLY A 102 -1.10 -13.29 -4.87
C GLY A 102 -0.45 -12.47 -5.98
N MET A 103 0.46 -13.11 -6.70
CA MET A 103 1.12 -12.51 -7.85
C MET A 103 0.17 -12.55 -9.05
N ALA A 104 -0.17 -11.38 -9.58
CA ALA A 104 -1.21 -11.23 -10.58
C ALA A 104 -0.87 -10.11 -11.57
N LEU A 105 -1.41 -10.22 -12.79
CA LEU A 105 -1.44 -9.11 -13.73
C LEU A 105 -2.61 -8.18 -13.38
N SER A 106 -2.49 -6.89 -13.71
CA SER A 106 -3.59 -5.93 -13.52
C SER A 106 -4.96 -6.41 -14.04
N PRO A 107 -5.11 -6.99 -15.25
CA PRO A 107 -6.40 -7.54 -15.69
C PRO A 107 -6.93 -8.67 -14.81
N THR A 108 -6.07 -9.47 -14.18
CA THR A 108 -6.48 -10.52 -13.24
C THR A 108 -7.08 -9.93 -11.96
N ALA A 109 -6.53 -8.81 -11.47
CA ALA A 109 -7.08 -8.10 -10.31
C ALA A 109 -8.46 -7.52 -10.62
N TYR A 110 -8.62 -6.86 -11.77
CA TYR A 110 -9.93 -6.34 -12.20
C TYR A 110 -10.96 -7.45 -12.40
N PHE A 111 -10.56 -8.58 -13.00
CA PHE A 111 -11.44 -9.74 -13.14
C PHE A 111 -11.87 -10.30 -11.79
N ALA A 112 -10.93 -10.46 -10.85
CA ALA A 112 -11.21 -11.02 -9.53
C ALA A 112 -12.21 -10.18 -8.73
N GLN A 113 -12.24 -8.85 -8.88
CA GLN A 113 -13.25 -8.02 -8.22
C GLN A 113 -14.68 -8.43 -8.61
N PHE A 114 -14.93 -8.74 -9.89
CA PHE A 114 -16.25 -9.19 -10.34
C PHE A 114 -16.53 -10.63 -9.97
N GLU A 115 -15.55 -11.52 -10.16
CA GLU A 115 -15.70 -12.96 -9.87
C GLU A 115 -15.95 -13.22 -8.37
N LEU A 116 -15.34 -12.43 -7.49
CA LEU A 116 -15.44 -12.58 -6.04
C LEU A 116 -16.52 -11.70 -5.41
N ASP A 117 -17.27 -10.92 -6.21
CA ASP A 117 -18.27 -9.94 -5.75
C ASP A 117 -17.69 -8.96 -4.71
N VAL A 118 -16.61 -8.27 -5.09
CA VAL A 118 -15.86 -7.32 -4.24
C VAL A 118 -15.84 -5.92 -4.87
N PRO A 119 -16.30 -4.88 -4.17
CA PRO A 119 -16.44 -3.54 -4.77
C PRO A 119 -15.12 -2.76 -4.92
N CYS A 120 -14.02 -3.21 -4.31
CA CYS A 120 -12.72 -2.51 -4.37
C CYS A 120 -11.59 -3.42 -4.90
N VAL A 121 -10.61 -2.81 -5.58
CA VAL A 121 -9.39 -3.43 -6.13
C VAL A 121 -8.23 -2.44 -6.13
#